data_AF-A0A1R4HHI7-F1
#
_entry.id   AF-A0A1R4HHI7-F1
#
_cell.length_a   1.000
_cell.length_b   1.000
_cell.length_c   1.000
_cell.angle_alpha   90.00
_cell.angle_beta   90.00
_cell.angle_gamma   90.00
#
_symmetry.space_group_name_H-M   'P 1'
#
loop_
_entity.id
_entity.type
_entity.pdbx_description
1 polymer ?
#
loop_
_entity_poly.entity_id
_entity_poly.type
_entity_poly.pdbx_seq_one_letter_code
_entity_poly.pdbx_strand_id
1 'polypeptide(L)'
;MAFMLMEPTNQTFQELLSNGVKYQVPRFQRDYAWDKEQWEDLWSDIETINNEQYHYMGYIVLQRKSQHDFEVIDGQQRLITLSLMVLAAMKNIQLLIHKNAEAAENTERLRVLTERYVGSKNAISLKVDSKLSLNRNNGANFKTICSTLVHQIGSQQDFNLALCCTQSAFHS
;
A
#
# COMPACT_ATOMS: atom_id res chain seq x y z
N MET A 1 22.57 28.80 -1.10
CA MET A 1 21.99 27.45 -1.18
C MET A 1 21.38 27.14 0.18
N ALA A 2 20.05 27.04 0.27
CA ALA A 2 19.42 26.59 1.51
C ALA A 2 19.71 25.10 1.67
N PHE A 3 20.50 24.75 2.67
CA PHE A 3 20.54 23.38 3.17
C PHE A 3 19.13 23.05 3.65
N MET A 4 18.43 22.18 2.93
CA MET A 4 17.16 21.66 3.39
C MET A 4 17.47 20.68 4.53
N LEU A 5 17.43 21.18 5.77
CA LEU A 5 17.52 20.35 6.96
C LEU A 5 16.31 19.40 6.95
N MET A 6 16.56 18.09 6.90
CA MET A 6 15.53 17.10 7.19
C MET A 6 15.44 16.96 8.70
N GLU A 7 14.34 17.45 9.27
CA GLU A 7 14.01 17.15 10.65
C GLU A 7 13.37 15.75 10.71
N PRO A 8 13.90 14.82 11.52
CA PRO A 8 13.27 13.53 11.71
C PRO A 8 11.94 13.72 12.44
N THR A 9 10.88 13.10 11.92
CA THR A 9 9.56 13.11 12.56
C THR A 9 9.06 11.69 12.76
N ASN A 10 8.41 11.45 13.90
CA ASN A 10 7.71 10.20 14.14
C ASN A 10 6.30 10.33 13.59
N GLN A 11 5.93 9.42 12.69
CA GLN A 11 4.61 9.37 12.07
C GLN A 11 4.13 7.93 12.03
N THR A 12 2.84 7.73 12.28
CA THR A 12 2.18 6.45 12.04
C THR A 12 2.09 6.17 10.54
N PHE A 13 1.94 4.89 10.18
CA PHE A 13 1.72 4.51 8.78
C PHE A 13 0.50 5.20 8.15
N GLN A 14 -0.55 5.42 8.96
CA GLN A 14 -1.72 6.17 8.52
C GLN A 14 -1.37 7.64 8.22
N GLU A 15 -0.69 8.33 9.14
CA GLU A 15 -0.32 9.73 8.95
C GLU A 15 0.60 9.91 7.75
N LEU A 16 1.54 8.97 7.57
CA LEU A 16 2.44 8.93 6.42
C LEU A 16 1.65 8.88 5.10
N LEU A 17 0.66 7.98 4.98
CA LEU A 17 -0.15 7.86 3.76
C LEU A 17 -1.31 8.86 3.67
N SER A 18 -1.52 9.71 4.67
CA SER A 18 -2.62 10.70 4.69
C SER A 18 -2.24 11.99 3.94
N ASN A 19 -3.19 12.92 3.79
CA ASN A 19 -2.96 14.27 3.24
C ASN A 19 -2.66 14.37 1.73
N GLY A 20 -3.08 13.37 0.95
CA GLY A 20 -2.94 13.40 -0.51
C GLY A 20 -1.49 13.36 -0.99
N VAL A 21 -0.56 12.95 -0.13
CA VAL A 21 0.84 12.78 -0.49
C VAL A 21 1.02 11.57 -1.40
N LYS A 22 2.03 11.66 -2.27
CA LYS A 22 2.41 10.61 -3.20
C LYS A 22 3.87 10.22 -2.96
N TYR A 23 4.10 8.93 -2.90
CA TYR A 23 5.39 8.29 -2.74
C TYR A 23 5.80 7.62 -4.04
N GLN A 24 6.96 7.99 -4.55
CA GLN A 24 7.54 7.39 -5.73
C GLN A 24 8.84 6.67 -5.36
N VAL A 25 8.93 5.39 -5.69
CA VAL A 25 10.19 4.65 -5.63
C VAL A 25 10.99 4.97 -6.91
N PRO A 26 12.19 5.57 -6.81
CA PRO A 26 12.99 5.91 -7.97
C PRO A 26 13.39 4.71 -8.82
N ARG A 27 13.63 4.92 -10.12
CA ARG A 27 13.98 3.84 -11.06
C ARG A 27 15.29 3.11 -10.75
N PHE A 28 16.23 3.78 -10.09
CA PHE A 28 17.54 3.23 -9.75
C PHE A 28 17.54 2.42 -8.44
N GLN A 29 16.42 2.40 -7.72
CA GLN A 29 16.29 1.59 -6.52
C GLN A 29 16.14 0.11 -6.87
N ARG A 30 16.63 -0.74 -5.95
CA ARG A 30 16.56 -2.21 -6.10
C ARG A 30 15.12 -2.69 -6.14
N ASP A 31 14.91 -3.84 -6.75
CA ASP A 31 13.60 -4.49 -6.78
C ASP A 31 13.19 -5.01 -5.40
N TYR A 32 11.93 -5.45 -5.31
CA TYR A 32 11.41 -5.97 -4.06
C TYR A 32 12.07 -7.32 -3.81
N ALA A 33 12.62 -7.53 -2.62
CA ALA A 33 13.48 -8.68 -2.32
C ALA A 33 13.30 -9.18 -0.89
N TRP A 34 12.17 -8.87 -0.26
CA TRP A 34 11.80 -9.49 1.00
C TRP A 34 11.21 -10.87 0.71
N ASP A 35 11.82 -11.87 1.34
CA ASP A 35 11.42 -13.25 1.32
C ASP A 35 10.60 -13.57 2.57
N LYS A 36 10.17 -14.83 2.67
CA LYS A 36 9.25 -15.30 3.71
C LYS A 36 9.71 -14.95 5.13
N GLU A 37 11.01 -15.04 5.43
CA GLU A 37 11.56 -14.74 6.76
C GLU A 37 11.26 -13.29 7.18
N GLN A 38 11.51 -12.31 6.31
CA GLN A 38 11.24 -10.91 6.63
C GLN A 38 9.74 -10.62 6.76
N TRP A 39 8.89 -11.38 6.06
CA TRP A 39 7.43 -11.30 6.23
C TRP A 39 6.98 -11.87 7.57
N GLU A 40 7.56 -12.98 8.02
CA GLU A 40 7.24 -13.60 9.30
C GLU A 40 7.67 -12.70 10.48
N ASP A 41 8.85 -12.09 10.38
CA ASP A 41 9.32 -11.11 11.37
C ASP A 41 8.36 -9.91 11.46
N LEU A 42 7.98 -9.32 10.32
CA LEU A 42 7.02 -8.22 10.26
C LEU A 42 5.65 -8.62 10.86
N TRP A 43 5.21 -9.85 10.59
CA TRP A 43 3.93 -10.33 11.09
C TRP A 43 3.96 -10.52 12.60
N SER A 44 5.03 -11.12 13.14
CA SER A 44 5.25 -11.27 14.58
C SER A 44 5.24 -9.91 15.28
N ASP A 45 5.95 -8.93 14.71
CA ASP A 45 5.94 -7.55 15.19
C ASP A 45 4.52 -7.00 15.30
N ILE A 46 3.70 -7.18 14.27
CA ILE A 46 2.30 -6.70 14.25
C ILE A 46 1.43 -7.43 15.28
N GLU A 47 1.61 -8.74 15.48
CA GLU A 47 0.87 -9.50 16.50
C GLU A 47 1.17 -9.02 17.92
N THR A 48 2.40 -8.57 18.18
CA THR A 48 2.81 -8.06 19.49
C THR A 48 2.26 -6.66 19.80
N ILE A 49 1.80 -5.90 18.80
CA ILE A 49 1.20 -4.56 18.99
C ILE A 49 -0.01 -4.60 19.93
N ASN A 50 -0.75 -5.70 20.03
CA ASN A 50 -1.87 -5.76 20.98
C ASN A 50 -1.43 -5.65 22.45
N ASN A 51 -0.16 -5.93 22.75
CA ASN A 51 0.42 -5.84 24.09
C ASN A 51 1.19 -4.52 24.33
N GLU A 52 1.49 -3.76 23.29
CA GLU A 52 2.29 -2.53 23.35
C GLU A 52 1.55 -1.35 22.70
N GLN A 53 1.66 -0.14 23.24
CA GLN A 53 0.92 0.99 22.65
C GLN A 53 1.41 1.38 21.23
N TYR A 54 2.69 1.14 20.91
CA TYR A 54 3.31 1.47 19.62
C TYR A 54 4.49 0.54 19.35
N HIS A 55 4.65 0.11 18.08
CA HIS A 55 5.84 -0.62 17.62
C HIS A 55 6.68 0.22 16.68
N TYR A 56 8.01 0.20 16.86
CA TYR A 56 8.93 0.96 16.02
C TYR A 56 9.31 0.19 14.75
N MET A 57 8.78 0.61 13.61
CA MET A 57 8.97 -0.04 12.30
C MET A 57 10.25 0.39 11.57
N GLY A 58 11.17 1.09 12.25
CA GLY A 58 12.35 1.70 11.64
C GLY A 58 12.07 3.05 10.95
N TYR A 59 13.11 3.66 10.40
CA TYR A 59 13.03 4.96 9.71
C TYR A 59 12.69 4.80 8.21
N ILE A 60 12.03 5.79 7.60
CA ILE A 60 11.87 5.90 6.14
C ILE A 60 12.55 7.19 5.71
N VAL A 61 13.39 7.13 4.67
CA VAL A 61 14.08 8.31 4.15
C VAL A 61 13.36 8.79 2.91
N LEU A 62 12.89 10.04 2.93
CA LEU A 62 12.06 10.62 1.89
C LEU A 62 12.69 11.90 1.35
N GLN A 63 12.88 12.00 0.04
CA GLN A 63 13.25 13.25 -0.61
C GLN A 63 12.01 13.97 -1.12
N ARG A 64 11.73 15.16 -0.59
CA ARG A 64 10.65 16.02 -1.08
C ARG A 64 10.96 16.50 -2.51
N LYS A 65 10.04 16.27 -3.45
CA LYS A 65 10.09 16.79 -4.82
C LYS A 65 9.15 17.97 -5.03
N SER A 66 7.99 17.93 -4.40
CA SER A 66 7.00 19.01 -4.41
C SER A 66 6.33 19.13 -3.04
N GLN A 67 5.27 19.94 -2.92
CA GLN A 67 4.51 20.05 -1.68
C GLN A 67 3.91 18.69 -1.22
N HIS A 68 3.49 17.86 -2.18
CA HIS A 68 2.82 16.58 -1.91
C HIS A 68 3.50 15.36 -2.56
N ASP A 69 4.58 15.55 -3.33
CA ASP A 69 5.31 14.45 -3.96
C ASP A 69 6.66 14.20 -3.27
N PHE A 70 6.89 12.94 -2.92
CA PHE A 70 8.08 12.46 -2.23
C PHE A 70 8.69 11.27 -2.98
N GLU A 71 10.01 11.26 -3.09
CA GLU A 71 10.76 10.08 -3.51
C GLU A 71 11.24 9.29 -2.30
N VAL A 72 11.06 7.97 -2.34
CA VAL A 72 11.52 7.05 -1.30
C VAL A 72 12.99 6.72 -1.56
N ILE A 73 13.87 7.16 -0.66
CA ILE A 73 15.31 6.94 -0.74
C ILE A 73 15.71 5.68 0.02
N ASP A 74 15.08 5.41 1.17
CA ASP A 74 15.26 4.20 1.97
C ASP A 74 13.94 3.85 2.68
N GLY A 75 13.76 2.58 3.06
CA GLY A 75 12.53 2.04 3.64
C GLY A 75 11.52 1.53 2.61
N GLN A 76 11.91 1.40 1.34
CA GLN A 76 11.03 0.97 0.25
C GLN A 76 10.36 -0.39 0.50
N GLN A 77 11.12 -1.37 1.01
CA GLN A 77 10.63 -2.74 1.17
C GLN A 77 9.54 -2.79 2.24
N ARG A 78 9.74 -2.05 3.35
CA ARG A 78 8.76 -1.89 4.42
C ARG A 78 7.49 -1.20 3.92
N LEU A 79 7.63 -0.09 3.20
CA LEU A 79 6.50 0.65 2.66
C LEU A 79 5.68 -0.21 1.66
N ILE A 80 6.36 -0.97 0.79
CA ILE A 80 5.72 -1.89 -0.14
C ILE A 80 4.99 -3.00 0.61
N THR A 81 5.65 -3.66 1.56
CA THR A 81 5.10 -4.79 2.31
C THR A 81 3.86 -4.39 3.10
N LEU A 82 3.93 -3.27 3.84
CA LEU A 82 2.76 -2.73 4.54
C LEU A 82 1.61 -2.40 3.59
N SER A 83 1.91 -1.83 2.42
CA SER A 83 0.90 -1.58 1.40
C SER A 83 0.27 -2.88 0.89
N LEU A 84 1.06 -3.92 0.65
CA LEU A 84 0.58 -5.24 0.24
C LEU A 84 -0.30 -5.89 1.32
N MET A 85 0.06 -5.76 2.60
CA MET A 85 -0.76 -6.26 3.71
C MET A 85 -2.14 -5.59 3.74
N VAL A 86 -2.20 -4.27 3.56
CA VAL A 86 -3.48 -3.55 3.46
C VAL A 86 -4.30 -4.06 2.28
N LEU A 87 -3.69 -4.26 1.11
CA LEU A 87 -4.37 -4.80 -0.07
C LEU A 87 -4.89 -6.22 0.17
N ALA A 88 -4.14 -7.07 0.88
CA ALA A 88 -4.57 -8.41 1.25
C ALA A 88 -5.77 -8.38 2.23
N ALA A 89 -5.75 -7.48 3.22
CA ALA A 89 -6.88 -7.27 4.13
C ALA A 89 -8.13 -6.78 3.38
N MET A 90 -7.98 -5.83 2.46
CA MET A 90 -9.06 -5.35 1.59
C MET A 90 -9.66 -6.47 0.74
N LYS A 91 -8.83 -7.36 0.20
CA LYS A 91 -9.29 -8.55 -0.54
C LYS A 91 -10.12 -9.50 0.33
N ASN A 92 -9.73 -9.70 1.59
CA ASN A 92 -10.51 -10.49 2.54
C ASN A 92 -11.86 -9.83 2.86
N ILE A 93 -11.91 -8.51 2.99
CA ILE A 93 -13.18 -7.78 3.16
C ILE A 93 -14.08 -7.98 1.94
N GLN A 94 -13.53 -7.91 0.72
CA GLN A 94 -14.29 -8.20 -0.50
C GLN A 94 -14.88 -9.62 -0.49
N LEU A 95 -14.11 -10.63 -0.08
CA LEU A 95 -14.61 -12.00 0.09
C LEU A 95 -15.81 -12.08 1.03
N LEU A 96 -15.84 -11.29 2.11
CA LEU A 96 -16.97 -11.21 3.03
C LEU A 96 -18.20 -10.59 2.36
N ILE A 97 -18.02 -9.53 1.55
CA ILE A 97 -19.09 -8.93 0.75
C ILE A 97 -19.70 -9.97 -0.19
N HIS A 98 -18.87 -10.74 -0.89
CA HIS A 98 -19.33 -11.79 -1.81
C HIS A 98 -20.10 -12.91 -1.11
N LYS A 99 -19.75 -13.20 0.16
CA LYS A 99 -20.49 -14.15 1.01
C LYS A 99 -21.74 -13.53 1.64
N ASN A 100 -22.08 -12.29 1.29
CA ASN A 100 -23.20 -11.52 1.83
C ASN A 100 -23.13 -11.34 3.37
N ALA A 101 -21.94 -11.40 3.96
CA ALA A 101 -21.73 -11.13 5.38
C ALA A 101 -21.51 -9.63 5.57
N GLU A 102 -22.43 -8.94 6.27
CA GLU A 102 -22.35 -7.48 6.54
C GLU A 102 -22.00 -6.69 5.26
N ALA A 103 -22.67 -7.00 4.14
CA ALA A 103 -22.23 -6.56 2.82
C ALA A 103 -22.19 -5.03 2.70
N ALA A 104 -23.15 -4.32 3.30
CA ALA A 104 -23.20 -2.86 3.29
C ALA A 104 -22.05 -2.25 4.10
N GLU A 105 -21.83 -2.74 5.32
CA GLU A 105 -20.77 -2.28 6.22
C GLU A 105 -19.39 -2.60 5.65
N ASN A 106 -19.20 -3.79 5.07
CA ASN A 106 -17.95 -4.18 4.43
C ASN A 106 -17.65 -3.38 3.16
N THR A 107 -18.67 -3.01 2.40
CA THR A 107 -18.51 -2.10 1.25
C THR A 107 -18.02 -0.74 1.71
N GLU A 108 -18.58 -0.20 2.79
CA GLU A 108 -18.14 1.07 3.35
C GLU A 108 -16.73 0.99 3.96
N ARG A 109 -16.40 -0.10 4.68
CA ARG A 109 -15.04 -0.38 5.16
C ARG A 109 -14.04 -0.33 4.01
N LEU A 110 -14.36 -0.99 2.89
CA LEU A 110 -13.50 -1.02 1.71
C LEU A 110 -13.33 0.36 1.07
N ARG A 111 -14.39 1.17 1.01
CA ARG A 111 -14.33 2.56 0.53
C ARG A 111 -13.35 3.40 1.36
N VAL A 112 -13.50 3.38 2.69
CA VAL A 112 -12.65 4.13 3.61
C VAL A 112 -11.19 3.69 3.51
N LEU A 113 -10.93 2.37 3.44
CA LEU A 113 -9.56 1.84 3.30
C LEU A 113 -8.93 2.23 1.96
N THR A 114 -9.70 2.22 0.88
CA THR A 114 -9.22 2.62 -0.46
C THR A 114 -8.75 4.07 -0.46
N GLU A 115 -9.57 4.98 0.05
CA GLU A 115 -9.23 6.42 0.13
C GLU A 115 -8.03 6.68 1.04
N ARG A 116 -7.93 5.92 2.15
CA ARG A 116 -6.89 6.09 3.15
C ARG A 116 -5.53 5.53 2.71
N TYR A 117 -5.48 4.36 2.08
CA TYR A 117 -4.22 3.66 1.85
C TYR A 117 -3.84 3.48 0.38
N VAL A 118 -4.81 3.42 -0.53
CA VAL A 118 -4.53 3.13 -1.95
C VAL A 118 -4.41 4.41 -2.75
N GLY A 119 -5.41 5.28 -2.68
CA GLY A 119 -5.47 6.50 -3.48
C GLY A 119 -6.87 6.97 -3.78
N SER A 120 -6.96 8.04 -4.57
CA SER A 120 -8.22 8.61 -5.01
C SER A 120 -8.50 8.24 -6.47
N LYS A 121 -9.79 8.09 -6.79
CA LYS A 121 -10.22 7.94 -8.17
C LYS A 121 -10.31 9.31 -8.82
N ASN A 122 -9.62 9.49 -9.94
CA ASN A 122 -9.71 10.70 -10.71
C ASN A 122 -11.11 10.79 -11.34
N ALA A 123 -11.85 11.89 -11.08
CA ALA A 123 -13.23 12.05 -11.53
C ALA A 123 -13.38 12.05 -13.06
N ILE A 124 -12.32 12.44 -13.79
CA ILE A 124 -12.35 12.56 -15.25
C ILE A 124 -11.85 11.28 -15.90
N SER A 125 -10.66 10.79 -15.51
CA SER A 125 -10.05 9.61 -16.15
C SER A 125 -10.56 8.28 -15.59
N LEU A 126 -11.27 8.30 -14.45
CA LEU A 126 -11.69 7.13 -13.67
C LEU A 126 -10.55 6.20 -13.26
N LYS A 127 -9.30 6.61 -13.46
CA LYS A 127 -8.10 5.90 -13.02
C LYS A 127 -7.82 6.21 -11.56
N VAL A 128 -7.23 5.24 -10.88
CA VAL A 128 -6.77 5.40 -9.50
C VAL A 128 -5.42 6.08 -9.53
N ASP A 129 -5.34 7.26 -8.92
CA ASP A 129 -4.09 7.93 -8.62
C ASP A 129 -3.51 7.31 -7.34
N SER A 130 -2.64 6.33 -7.51
CA SER A 130 -2.06 5.57 -6.40
C SER A 130 -1.14 6.44 -5.53
N LYS A 131 -1.24 6.29 -4.21
CA LYS A 131 -0.37 6.97 -3.24
C LYS A 131 1.06 6.43 -3.25
N LEU A 132 1.25 5.18 -3.67
CA LEU A 132 2.54 4.56 -3.84
C LEU A 132 2.73 4.15 -5.30
N SER A 133 3.79 4.67 -5.92
CA SER A 133 4.21 4.33 -7.28
C SER A 133 5.57 3.64 -7.22
N LEU A 134 5.65 2.41 -7.74
CA LEU A 134 6.87 1.60 -7.71
C LEU A 134 7.69 1.76 -8.99
N ASN A 135 8.94 1.27 -8.95
CA ASN A 135 9.81 1.20 -10.12
C ASN A 135 9.19 0.29 -11.22
N ARG A 136 9.76 0.27 -12.44
CA ARG A 136 9.14 -0.45 -13.59
C ARG A 136 8.96 -1.96 -13.34
N ASN A 137 9.88 -2.60 -12.62
CA ASN A 137 9.87 -4.05 -12.42
C ASN A 137 8.78 -4.47 -11.43
N ASN A 138 8.55 -3.68 -10.39
CA ASN A 138 7.55 -3.93 -9.36
C ASN A 138 6.19 -3.26 -9.64
N GLY A 139 6.21 -2.19 -10.44
CA GLY A 139 5.08 -1.29 -10.63
C GLY A 139 3.96 -1.85 -11.49
N ALA A 140 4.26 -2.73 -12.45
CA ALA A 140 3.24 -3.35 -13.28
C ALA A 140 2.28 -4.22 -12.44
N ASN A 141 2.84 -5.04 -11.55
CA ASN A 141 2.05 -5.95 -10.73
C ASN A 141 1.32 -5.23 -9.61
N PHE A 142 1.99 -4.31 -8.91
CA PHE A 142 1.34 -3.50 -7.86
C PHE A 142 0.20 -2.64 -8.42
N LYS A 143 0.41 -1.98 -9.56
CA LYS A 143 -0.64 -1.16 -10.20
C LYS A 143 -1.80 -2.03 -10.68
N THR A 144 -1.53 -3.22 -11.20
CA THR A 144 -2.56 -4.18 -11.58
C THR A 144 -3.40 -4.55 -10.36
N ILE A 145 -2.77 -4.99 -9.26
CA ILE A 145 -3.45 -5.35 -8.02
C ILE A 145 -4.31 -4.19 -7.49
N CYS A 146 -3.76 -2.99 -7.41
CA CYS A 146 -4.49 -1.79 -6.98
C CYS A 146 -5.68 -1.48 -7.91
N SER A 147 -5.49 -1.56 -9.22
CA SER A 147 -6.56 -1.30 -10.18
C SER A 147 -7.66 -2.36 -10.14
N THR A 148 -7.30 -3.65 -10.04
CA THR A 148 -8.25 -4.76 -9.92
C THR A 148 -9.08 -4.64 -8.65
N LEU A 149 -8.43 -4.41 -7.51
CA LEU A 149 -9.12 -4.27 -6.24
C LEU A 149 -10.07 -3.07 -6.23
N VAL A 150 -9.70 -1.95 -6.85
CA VAL A 150 -10.57 -0.75 -6.94
C VAL A 150 -11.68 -0.90 -7.98
N HIS A 151 -11.43 -1.56 -9.12
CA HIS A 151 -12.46 -1.81 -10.13
C HIS A 151 -13.51 -2.81 -9.65
N GLN A 152 -13.12 -3.82 -8.85
CA GLN A 152 -14.03 -4.80 -8.25
C GLN A 152 -14.97 -4.20 -7.18
N ILE A 153 -14.71 -2.98 -6.70
CA ILE A 153 -15.65 -2.22 -5.86
C ILE A 153 -16.90 -1.79 -6.68
N GLY A 154 -16.84 -1.84 -8.02
CA GLY A 154 -17.92 -1.42 -8.91
C GLY A 154 -18.54 -2.49 -9.81
N SER A 155 -18.00 -3.72 -9.87
CA SER A 155 -18.55 -4.77 -10.75
C SER A 155 -18.40 -6.16 -10.13
N GLN A 156 -19.53 -6.85 -10.03
CA GLN A 156 -19.75 -8.10 -9.29
C GLN A 156 -19.24 -9.37 -10.00
N GLN A 157 -18.36 -9.26 -11.00
CA GLN A 157 -17.91 -10.39 -11.81
C GLN A 157 -16.38 -10.43 -11.99
N ASP A 158 -15.87 -11.66 -11.95
CA ASP A 158 -14.53 -12.14 -12.26
C ASP A 158 -13.52 -12.21 -11.09
N PHE A 159 -13.57 -13.37 -10.42
CA PHE A 159 -12.97 -13.63 -9.11
C PHE A 159 -11.80 -14.64 -9.12
N ASN A 160 -11.48 -15.30 -10.24
CA ASN A 160 -10.58 -16.47 -10.22
C ASN A 160 -9.10 -16.23 -10.56
N LEU A 161 -8.68 -15.01 -10.91
CA LEU A 161 -7.27 -14.72 -11.30
C LEU A 161 -6.40 -14.13 -10.17
N ALA A 162 -7.00 -13.63 -9.09
CA ALA A 162 -6.28 -12.80 -8.11
C ALA A 162 -5.62 -13.59 -6.95
N LEU A 163 -5.82 -14.91 -6.85
CA LEU A 163 -5.18 -15.73 -5.80
C LEU A 163 -3.70 -16.01 -6.08
N CYS A 164 -3.30 -16.08 -7.34
CA CYS A 164 -1.93 -16.40 -7.73
C CYS A 164 -1.03 -15.15 -7.77
N CYS A 165 -1.57 -14.00 -8.18
CA CYS A 165 -0.78 -12.81 -8.51
C CYS A 165 -0.07 -12.15 -7.33
N THR A 166 -0.55 -12.24 -6.08
CA THR A 166 0.12 -11.53 -4.95
C THR A 166 1.44 -12.19 -4.52
N GLN A 167 1.62 -13.48 -4.79
CA GLN A 167 2.84 -14.23 -4.46
C GLN A 167 3.72 -14.45 -5.70
N SER A 168 3.12 -14.65 -6.88
CA SER A 168 3.87 -14.85 -8.14
C SER A 168 4.37 -13.56 -8.80
N ALA A 169 3.79 -12.40 -8.46
CA ALA A 169 4.16 -11.11 -9.07
C ALA A 169 5.58 -10.62 -8.76
N PHE A 170 6.17 -11.06 -7.65
CA PHE A 170 7.46 -10.54 -7.19
C PHE A 170 8.57 -11.59 -7.19
N HIS A 171 8.27 -12.82 -7.64
CA HIS A 171 9.19 -13.96 -7.69
C HIS A 171 9.36 -14.51 -9.12
N SER A 172 9.22 -13.67 -10.16
CA SER A 172 9.49 -14.04 -11.55
C SER A 172 10.69 -13.29 -12.11
#